data_AF-A0A2N2HC25-F1
#
_entry.id   AF-A0A2N2HC25-F1
#
_cell.length_a   1.000
_cell.length_b   1.000
_cell.length_c   1.000
_cell.angle_alpha   90.00
_cell.angle_beta   90.00
_cell.angle_gamma   90.00
#
_symmetry.space_group_name_H-M   'P 1'
#
loop_
_entity.id
_entity.type
_entity.pdbx_description
1 polymer ?
#
loop_
_entity_poly.entity_id
_entity_poly.type
_entity_poly.pdbx_seq_one_letter_code
_entity_poly.pdbx_strand_id
1 'polypeptide(L)'
;MRWRRKKLEEPYWPKGKKGPGCGKEVDLRIHYYLEVVDFEGEKKIRCRQCGRILCDSSENYKESIPRAEVWPDEIPGRRPSRDSALVLYYEYYCPGCYTLLDVEVAEKDAAPLWDIQVAV
;
A
#
# COMPACT_ATOMS: atom_id res chain seq x y z
N MET A 1 -23.66 -14.91 -1.22
CA MET A 1 -23.66 -13.61 -1.93
C MET A 1 -22.67 -13.68 -3.08
N ARG A 2 -23.12 -13.40 -4.31
CA ARG A 2 -22.41 -13.69 -5.56
C ARG A 2 -21.71 -12.41 -6.03
N TRP A 3 -20.42 -12.28 -5.76
CA TRP A 3 -19.61 -11.15 -6.24
C TRP A 3 -19.59 -11.18 -7.77
N ARG A 4 -20.36 -10.28 -8.41
CA ARG A 4 -20.25 -10.00 -9.84
C ARG A 4 -18.92 -9.28 -10.04
N ARG A 5 -17.93 -9.98 -10.61
CA ARG A 5 -16.74 -9.37 -11.20
C ARG A 5 -17.20 -8.36 -12.26
N LYS A 6 -17.23 -7.07 -11.91
CA LYS A 6 -17.01 -6.04 -12.91
C LYS A 6 -15.58 -6.24 -13.39
N LYS A 7 -15.43 -6.47 -14.69
CA LYS A 7 -14.16 -6.64 -15.38
C LYS A 7 -13.47 -5.27 -15.35
N LEU A 8 -12.73 -4.99 -14.28
CA LEU A 8 -11.75 -3.91 -14.30
C LEU A 8 -10.66 -4.41 -15.25
N GLU A 9 -10.52 -3.78 -16.40
CA GLU A 9 -9.40 -4.01 -17.32
C GLU A 9 -8.14 -3.40 -16.69
N GLU A 10 -7.66 -4.00 -15.59
CA GLU A 10 -6.37 -3.63 -15.02
C GLU A 10 -5.26 -4.29 -15.85
N PRO A 11 -4.30 -3.52 -16.39
CA PRO A 11 -3.21 -4.10 -17.14
C PRO A 11 -2.36 -4.98 -16.22
N TYR A 12 -2.36 -6.28 -16.51
CA TYR A 12 -1.42 -7.25 -15.94
C TYR A 12 0.00 -6.75 -16.19
N TRP A 13 0.70 -6.41 -15.11
CA TRP A 13 2.06 -5.88 -15.18
C TRP A 13 3.08 -6.98 -14.87
N PRO A 14 3.83 -7.49 -15.87
CA PRO A 14 4.76 -8.60 -15.65
C PRO A 14 5.93 -8.19 -14.76
N LYS A 15 6.36 -9.13 -13.90
CA LYS A 15 7.54 -8.98 -13.03
C LYS A 15 8.77 -8.58 -13.87
N GLY A 16 9.45 -7.52 -13.47
CA GLY A 16 10.75 -7.12 -14.03
C GLY A 16 10.71 -6.05 -15.15
N LYS A 17 9.53 -5.56 -15.56
CA LYS A 17 9.45 -4.36 -16.42
C LYS A 17 9.11 -3.14 -15.57
N LYS A 18 9.71 -1.98 -15.86
CA LYS A 18 9.34 -0.69 -15.23
C LYS A 18 7.96 -0.27 -15.74
N GLY A 19 6.99 -0.05 -14.82
CA GLY A 19 5.62 0.39 -15.12
C GLY A 19 5.54 1.49 -16.20
N PRO A 20 4.43 1.61 -16.96
CA PRO A 20 4.22 2.76 -17.83
C PRO A 20 3.96 3.95 -16.91
N GLY A 21 5.01 4.74 -16.72
CA GLY A 21 5.15 5.73 -15.65
C GLY A 21 6.60 6.11 -15.39
N CYS A 22 7.46 5.91 -16.40
CA CYS A 22 8.89 6.22 -16.41
C CYS A 22 9.13 7.75 -16.56
N GLY A 23 8.30 8.56 -15.91
CA GLY A 23 8.51 10.00 -15.71
C GLY A 23 9.65 10.20 -14.71
N LYS A 24 10.57 11.10 -15.07
CA LYS A 24 12.00 11.05 -14.69
C LYS A 24 12.40 11.90 -13.48
N GLU A 25 11.48 12.62 -12.83
CA GLU A 25 11.80 13.41 -11.62
C GLU A 25 11.03 12.91 -10.41
N VAL A 26 11.78 12.47 -9.40
CA VAL A 26 11.27 12.22 -8.06
C VAL A 26 11.21 13.57 -7.37
N ASP A 27 10.02 13.95 -6.93
CA ASP A 27 9.80 15.21 -6.23
C ASP A 27 10.20 15.06 -4.76
N LEU A 28 9.64 14.05 -4.10
CA LEU A 28 9.85 13.81 -2.68
C LEU A 28 9.86 12.32 -2.36
N ARG A 29 10.84 11.86 -1.58
CA ARG A 29 10.79 10.53 -0.97
C ARG A 29 10.09 10.62 0.39
N ILE A 30 8.90 10.02 0.49
CA ILE A 30 8.07 10.08 1.70
C ILE A 30 8.26 8.88 2.64
N HIS A 31 8.71 7.73 2.10
CA HIS A 31 9.01 6.54 2.89
C HIS A 31 10.13 5.73 2.23
N TYR A 32 10.55 4.62 2.86
CA TYR A 32 11.60 3.80 2.31
C TYR A 32 11.26 3.27 0.90
N TYR A 33 10.02 2.84 0.70
CA TYR A 33 9.50 2.29 -0.56
C TYR A 33 8.48 3.18 -1.28
N LEU A 34 8.22 4.39 -0.80
CA LEU A 34 7.26 5.33 -1.40
C LEU A 34 7.91 6.66 -1.76
N GLU A 35 7.55 7.19 -2.92
CA GLU A 35 7.95 8.52 -3.37
C GLU A 35 6.79 9.21 -4.08
N VAL A 36 6.78 10.54 -4.04
CA VAL A 36 5.91 11.39 -4.84
C VAL A 36 6.63 11.72 -6.14
N VAL A 37 5.90 11.62 -7.24
CA VAL A 37 6.38 11.93 -8.59
C VAL A 37 5.42 12.86 -9.28
N ASP A 38 5.96 13.64 -10.20
CA ASP A 38 5.15 14.33 -11.20
C ASP A 38 4.79 13.35 -12.32
N PHE A 39 3.49 13.13 -12.52
CA PHE A 39 2.96 12.33 -13.60
C PHE A 39 1.92 13.15 -14.35
N GLU A 40 2.32 13.64 -15.53
CA GLU A 40 1.46 14.46 -16.41
C GLU A 40 0.95 15.75 -15.75
N GLY A 41 1.76 16.36 -14.86
CA GLY A 41 1.41 17.59 -14.14
C GLY A 41 0.63 17.35 -12.84
N GLU A 42 0.36 16.09 -12.49
CA GLU A 42 -0.27 15.71 -11.23
C GLU A 42 0.73 15.01 -10.30
N LYS A 43 0.62 15.29 -8.99
CA LYS A 43 1.47 14.67 -7.98
C LYS A 43 0.87 13.31 -7.57
N LYS A 44 1.64 12.24 -7.75
CA LYS A 44 1.20 10.86 -7.49
C LYS A 44 2.14 10.14 -6.55
N ILE A 45 1.60 9.24 -5.71
CA ILE A 45 2.41 8.33 -4.89
C ILE A 45 2.78 7.10 -5.72
N ARG A 46 4.08 6.80 -5.79
CA ARG A 46 4.67 5.70 -6.55
C ARG A 46 5.43 4.74 -5.63
N CYS A 47 5.29 3.45 -5.89
CA CYS A 47 6.17 2.45 -5.30
C CYS A 47 7.57 2.56 -5.91
N ARG A 48 8.58 2.82 -5.07
CA ARG A 48 9.99 2.96 -5.48
C ARG A 48 10.60 1.66 -6.02
N GLN A 49 10.07 0.52 -5.58
CA GLN A 49 10.62 -0.78 -5.94
C GLN A 49 10.23 -1.22 -7.36
N CYS A 50 8.98 -0.99 -7.77
CA CYS A 50 8.48 -1.45 -9.07
C CYS A 50 7.99 -0.34 -10.01
N GLY A 51 7.88 0.89 -9.50
CA GLY A 51 7.41 2.05 -10.27
C GLY A 51 5.89 2.14 -10.45
N ARG A 52 5.10 1.29 -9.79
CA ARG A 52 3.62 1.37 -9.87
C ARG A 52 3.11 2.62 -9.14
N ILE A 53 2.28 3.41 -9.82
CA ILE A 53 1.48 4.48 -9.21
C ILE A 53 0.39 3.84 -8.35
N LEU A 54 0.23 4.32 -7.12
CA LEU A 54 -0.72 3.79 -6.14
C LEU A 54 -1.98 4.66 -6.08
N CYS A 55 -1.81 5.96 -5.89
CA CYS A 55 -2.90 6.93 -5.73
C CYS A 55 -2.42 8.37 -6.00
N ASP A 56 -3.31 9.33 -5.86
CA ASP A 56 -2.93 10.75 -5.79
C ASP A 56 -2.14 11.07 -4.53
N SER A 57 -1.24 12.06 -4.55
CA SER A 57 -0.48 12.44 -3.35
C SER A 57 -1.33 13.13 -2.27
N SER A 58 -2.52 13.60 -2.64
CA SER A 58 -3.52 14.14 -1.71
C SER A 58 -4.42 13.06 -1.08
N GLU A 59 -4.17 11.78 -1.33
CA GLU A 59 -4.94 10.64 -0.82
C GLU A 59 -4.13 9.77 0.15
N ASN A 60 -4.83 9.03 1.02
CA ASN A 60 -4.19 8.00 1.83
C ASN A 60 -3.92 6.75 0.96
N TYR A 61 -2.65 6.53 0.61
CA TYR A 61 -2.25 5.39 -0.23
C TYR A 61 -2.71 4.03 0.33
N LYS A 62 -2.88 3.91 1.65
CA LYS A 62 -3.34 2.69 2.32
C LYS A 62 -4.76 2.28 1.94
N GLU A 63 -5.62 3.22 1.54
CA GLU A 63 -6.98 2.93 1.09
C GLU A 63 -7.03 2.32 -0.33
N SER A 64 -5.96 2.53 -1.11
CA SER A 64 -5.87 2.12 -2.52
C SER A 64 -5.14 0.79 -2.77
N ILE A 65 -4.64 0.15 -1.71
CA ILE A 65 -3.74 -1.01 -1.82
C ILE A 65 -4.23 -2.22 -1.00
N PRO A 66 -3.78 -3.44 -1.35
CA PRO A 66 -4.10 -4.63 -0.56
C PRO A 66 -3.62 -4.50 0.90
N ARG A 67 -4.55 -4.79 1.82
CA ARG A 67 -4.32 -4.89 3.26
C ARG A 67 -4.55 -6.33 3.71
N ALA A 68 -3.62 -6.89 4.47
CA ALA A 68 -3.75 -8.19 5.13
C ALA A 68 -3.91 -8.01 6.64
N GLU A 69 -4.75 -8.85 7.24
CA GLU A 69 -4.87 -8.99 8.68
C GLU A 69 -3.96 -10.11 9.16
N VAL A 70 -3.05 -9.80 10.07
CA VAL A 70 -2.17 -10.77 10.70
C VAL A 70 -2.40 -10.75 12.20
N TRP A 71 -2.84 -11.87 12.74
CA TRP A 71 -3.03 -12.02 14.18
C TRP A 71 -1.67 -12.14 14.89
N PRO A 72 -1.56 -11.67 16.14
CA PRO A 72 -0.29 -11.73 16.87
C PRO A 72 0.29 -13.15 17.00
N ASP A 73 -0.54 -14.18 17.06
CA ASP A 73 -0.12 -15.58 17.20
C ASP A 73 0.35 -16.23 15.89
N GLU A 74 0.15 -15.57 14.74
CA GLU A 74 0.71 -15.97 13.45
C GLU A 74 2.17 -15.52 13.29
N ILE A 75 2.61 -14.57 14.12
CA ILE A 75 3.97 -14.03 14.10
C ILE A 75 4.87 -14.84 15.05
N PRO A 76 6.06 -15.29 14.61
CA PRO A 76 6.99 -16.00 15.47
C PRO A 76 7.34 -15.24 16.77
N GLY A 77 7.43 -15.97 17.87
CA GLY A 77 7.84 -15.45 19.18
C GLY A 77 6.71 -15.52 20.22
N ARG A 78 6.98 -14.97 21.41
CA ARG A 78 5.99 -14.92 22.50
C ARG A 78 5.00 -13.78 22.23
N ARG A 79 3.77 -14.13 21.86
CA ARG A 79 2.70 -13.19 21.52
C ARG A 79 1.38 -13.61 22.18
N PRO A 80 0.42 -12.68 22.37
CA PRO A 80 -0.94 -13.05 22.78
C PRO A 80 -1.57 -14.01 21.77
N SER A 81 -2.37 -14.96 22.27
CA SER A 81 -3.25 -15.77 21.42
C SER A 81 -4.32 -14.90 20.77
N ARG A 82 -4.87 -15.34 19.62
CA ARG A 82 -6.00 -14.68 18.94
C ARG A 82 -7.17 -14.34 19.86
N ASP A 83 -7.52 -15.25 20.78
CA ASP A 83 -8.64 -15.05 21.72
C ASP A 83 -8.37 -13.97 22.78
N SER A 84 -7.10 -13.63 22.99
CA SER A 84 -6.63 -12.63 23.97
C SER A 84 -6.10 -11.35 23.32
N ALA A 85 -6.04 -11.29 21.99
CA ALA A 85 -5.45 -10.18 21.26
C ALA A 85 -6.42 -9.00 21.18
N LEU A 86 -5.96 -7.82 21.60
CA LEU A 86 -6.73 -6.58 21.48
C LEU A 86 -6.55 -5.89 20.12
N VAL A 87 -5.46 -6.19 19.45
CA VAL A 87 -5.02 -5.52 18.21
C VAL A 87 -4.46 -6.54 17.22
N LEU A 88 -4.54 -6.19 15.95
CA LEU A 88 -3.95 -6.94 14.83
C LEU A 88 -2.80 -6.16 14.22
N TYR A 89 -2.00 -6.87 13.42
CA TYR A 89 -1.06 -6.26 12.50
C TYR A 89 -1.72 -6.13 11.13
N TYR A 90 -1.94 -4.91 10.67
CA TYR A 90 -2.40 -4.60 9.33
C TYR A 90 -1.21 -4.39 8.42
N GLU A 91 -0.98 -5.33 7.51
CA GLU A 91 0.13 -5.28 6.55
C GLU A 91 -0.34 -4.72 5.21
N TYR A 92 0.33 -3.67 4.73
CA TYR A 92 -0.03 -2.99 3.48
C TYR A 92 0.99 -3.31 2.39
N TYR A 93 0.50 -3.81 1.26
CA TYR A 93 1.37 -4.34 0.20
C TYR A 93 1.23 -3.56 -1.10
N CYS A 94 2.36 -3.36 -1.80
CA CYS A 94 2.29 -2.87 -3.17
C CYS A 94 1.60 -3.92 -4.08
N PRO A 95 0.54 -3.57 -4.82
CA PRO A 95 -0.15 -4.52 -5.70
C PRO A 95 0.69 -4.96 -6.91
N GLY A 96 1.81 -4.27 -7.20
CA GLY A 96 2.71 -4.57 -8.32
C GLY A 96 3.78 -5.60 -7.99
N CYS A 97 4.49 -5.42 -6.87
CA CYS A 97 5.63 -6.26 -6.50
C CYS A 97 5.47 -6.97 -5.15
N TYR A 98 4.37 -6.77 -4.43
CA TYR A 98 4.13 -7.32 -3.10
C TYR A 98 5.18 -6.91 -2.06
N THR A 99 5.88 -5.79 -2.30
CA THR A 99 6.69 -5.17 -1.26
C THR A 99 5.77 -4.74 -0.12
N LEU A 100 6.12 -5.14 1.11
CA LEU A 100 5.49 -4.64 2.33
C LEU A 100 5.84 -3.15 2.47
N LEU A 101 4.84 -2.30 2.29
CA LEU A 101 4.98 -0.85 2.29
C LEU A 101 4.91 -0.28 3.71
N ASP A 102 4.03 -0.85 4.54
CA ASP A 102 3.82 -0.44 5.92
C ASP A 102 3.16 -1.55 6.76
N VAL A 103 3.27 -1.45 8.09
CA VAL A 103 2.59 -2.29 9.08
C VAL A 103 2.01 -1.41 10.17
N GLU A 104 0.69 -1.48 10.35
CA GLU A 104 -0.01 -0.79 11.44
C GLU A 104 -0.44 -1.77 12.53
N VAL A 105 -0.45 -1.31 13.78
CA VAL A 105 -1.04 -2.06 14.91
C VAL A 105 -2.30 -1.34 15.33
N ALA A 106 -3.45 -1.95 15.11
CA ALA A 106 -4.75 -1.34 15.41
C ALA A 106 -5.79 -2.38 15.83
N GLU A 107 -6.89 -1.90 16.42
CA GLU A 107 -8.05 -2.73 16.71
C GLU A 107 -8.63 -3.35 15.44
N LYS A 108 -9.33 -4.47 15.60
CA LYS A 108 -10.00 -5.11 14.48
C LYS A 108 -11.00 -4.16 13.83
N ASP A 109 -11.02 -4.17 12.50
CA ASP A 109 -11.87 -3.36 11.64
C ASP A 109 -11.58 -1.85 11.69
N ALA A 110 -10.48 -1.43 12.33
CA ALA A 110 -10.03 -0.04 12.31
C ALA A 110 -9.75 0.44 10.87
N ALA A 111 -10.12 1.69 10.61
CA ALA A 111 -9.76 2.36 9.37
C ALA A 111 -8.23 2.60 9.32
N PRO A 112 -7.61 2.56 8.13
CA PRO A 112 -6.19 2.90 7.98
C PRO A 112 -5.86 4.29 8.52
N LEU A 113 -4.75 4.43 9.25
CA LEU A 113 -4.30 5.74 9.71
C LEU A 113 -3.68 6.51 8.54
N TRP A 114 -4.09 7.77 8.37
CA TRP A 114 -3.49 8.66 7.38
C TRP A 114 -2.29 9.40 7.97
N ASP A 115 -1.18 8.68 8.07
CA ASP A 115 0.08 9.10 8.71
C ASP A 115 0.94 10.02 7.85
N ILE A 116 0.92 9.85 6.52
CA ILE A 116 1.67 10.67 5.58
C ILE A 116 0.72 11.56 4.78
N GLN A 117 0.76 12.85 5.08
CA GLN A 117 0.03 13.88 4.35
C GLN A 117 1.05 14.83 3.73
N VAL A 118 1.05 14.90 2.40
CA VAL A 118 1.98 15.76 1.65
C VAL A 118 1.31 17.10 1.42
N ALA A 119 1.93 18.18 1.88
CA ALA A 119 1.55 19.52 1.48
C ALA A 119 2.00 19.70 0.02
N VAL A 120 1.03 19.67 -0.90
CA VAL A 120 1.21 19.93 -2.33
C VAL A 120 0.90 21.37 -2.68
#